data_AF-C6TFZ7-F1
#
_entry.id   AF-C6TFZ7-F1
#
_cell.length_a   1.000
_cell.length_b   1.000
_cell.length_c   1.000
_cell.angle_alpha   90.00
_cell.angle_beta   90.00
_cell.angle_gamma   90.00
#
_symmetry.space_group_name_H-M   'P 1'
#
loop_
_entity.id
_entity.type
_entity.pdbx_description
1 polymer ?
#
loop_
_entity_poly.entity_id
_entity_poly.type
_entity_poly.pdbx_seq_one_letter_code
_entity_poly.pdbx_strand_id
1 'polypeptide(L)'
;MPVRVLENTAAPSSQVSGANSGRSSCQSCSLLGVGQAFSGTQNVSSVQKDEAWRVNVRIQGCDLEHGYLCGTMEALNVPMADTPVVTFWEGEIVDTKNYTFFTGKWEASPEDDIRH
;
A
#
# COMPACT_ATOMS: atom_id res chain seq x y z
N MET A 1 45.42 -12.45 -61.41
CA MET A 1 45.08 -13.71 -60.72
C MET A 1 43.62 -14.07 -61.02
N PRO A 2 43.31 -15.19 -61.69
CA PRO A 2 41.93 -15.69 -61.85
C PRO A 2 41.67 -17.09 -61.23
N VAL A 3 40.39 -17.39 -60.94
CA VAL A 3 39.66 -18.70 -60.75
C VAL A 3 39.97 -19.52 -59.46
N ARG A 4 39.04 -20.04 -58.61
CA ARG A 4 37.95 -21.08 -58.71
C ARG A 4 37.09 -21.05 -57.40
N VAL A 5 35.75 -21.14 -57.36
CA VAL A 5 34.75 -22.24 -57.56
C VAL A 5 34.52 -23.19 -56.34
N LEU A 6 33.23 -23.31 -55.99
CA LEU A 6 32.40 -24.34 -55.31
C LEU A 6 32.30 -24.51 -53.77
N GLU A 7 31.01 -24.61 -53.41
CA GLU A 7 30.27 -25.13 -52.25
C GLU A 7 30.98 -25.99 -51.19
N ASN A 8 30.50 -25.84 -49.94
CA ASN A 8 30.42 -26.96 -49.01
C ASN A 8 29.13 -26.91 -48.17
N THR A 9 28.32 -27.94 -48.34
CA THR A 9 27.06 -28.26 -47.68
C THR A 9 27.24 -28.61 -46.20
N ALA A 10 26.37 -28.09 -45.33
CA ALA A 10 25.93 -28.78 -44.11
C ALA A 10 24.58 -28.20 -43.61
N ALA A 11 23.49 -28.95 -43.78
CA ALA A 11 22.36 -28.95 -42.84
C ALA A 11 22.63 -30.08 -41.82
N PRO A 12 22.07 -30.13 -40.58
CA PRO A 12 20.72 -29.66 -40.21
C PRO A 12 20.58 -29.11 -38.77
N SER A 13 19.32 -28.90 -38.39
CA SER A 13 18.74 -29.09 -37.05
C SER A 13 18.67 -27.89 -36.08
N SER A 14 17.41 -27.57 -35.73
CA SER A 14 16.89 -27.39 -34.35
C SER A 14 17.60 -26.31 -33.50
N GLN A 15 16.93 -25.29 -32.97
CA GLN A 15 15.75 -25.37 -32.11
C GLN A 15 15.12 -23.98 -32.00
N VAL A 16 13.78 -23.94 -32.01
CA VAL A 16 13.00 -22.82 -31.46
C VAL A 16 13.29 -22.78 -29.97
N SER A 17 14.26 -21.95 -29.58
CA SER A 17 14.61 -21.74 -28.18
C SER A 17 13.78 -20.61 -27.60
N GLY A 18 12.92 -21.00 -26.66
CA GLY A 18 12.49 -20.13 -25.58
C GLY A 18 11.29 -19.27 -25.93
N ALA A 19 10.11 -19.86 -25.77
CA ALA A 19 8.99 -19.13 -25.19
C ALA A 19 9.43 -18.56 -23.83
N ASN A 20 10.14 -17.43 -23.83
CA ASN A 20 10.10 -16.55 -22.68
C ASN A 20 8.80 -15.77 -22.82
N SER A 21 7.69 -16.47 -22.56
CA SER A 21 6.48 -15.82 -22.09
C SER A 21 6.91 -15.15 -20.81
N GLY A 22 7.43 -13.92 -20.96
CA GLY A 22 7.67 -13.01 -19.87
C GLY A 22 6.36 -13.00 -19.14
N ARG A 23 6.33 -13.72 -18.01
CA ARG A 23 5.23 -13.61 -17.07
C ARG A 23 5.21 -12.13 -16.77
N SER A 24 4.25 -11.42 -17.35
CA SER A 24 3.79 -10.17 -16.79
C SER A 24 3.38 -10.58 -15.38
N SER A 25 4.31 -10.46 -14.43
CA SER A 25 3.97 -10.62 -13.03
C SER A 25 2.82 -9.65 -12.84
N CYS A 26 1.62 -10.15 -12.59
CA CYS A 26 0.48 -9.30 -12.25
C CYS A 26 1.02 -8.31 -11.23
N GLN A 27 1.08 -7.03 -11.61
CA GLN A 27 1.54 -6.01 -10.69
C GLN A 27 0.64 -6.12 -9.47
N SER A 28 1.24 -6.15 -8.30
CA SER A 28 0.56 -6.18 -7.02
C SER A 28 -0.57 -5.14 -7.06
N CYS A 29 -1.82 -5.60 -7.07
CA CYS A 29 -3.00 -4.74 -7.16
C CYS A 29 -3.41 -4.17 -5.78
N SER A 30 -2.42 -3.91 -4.92
CA SER A 30 -2.66 -3.36 -3.59
C SER A 30 -2.94 -1.85 -3.68
N LEU A 31 -3.96 -1.42 -2.96
CA LEU A 31 -4.23 0.01 -2.70
C LEU A 31 -3.52 0.51 -1.44
N LEU A 32 -2.82 -0.37 -0.71
CA LEU A 32 -2.02 -0.01 0.45
C LEU A 32 -0.58 0.28 0.02
N GLY A 33 -0.34 1.50 -0.48
CA GLY A 33 0.96 1.89 -1.01
C GLY A 33 1.18 3.40 -1.02
N VAL A 34 2.44 3.81 -1.16
CA VAL A 34 2.83 5.22 -1.17
C VAL A 34 2.11 5.99 -2.29
N GLY A 35 1.62 7.18 -1.96
CA GLY A 35 0.90 8.05 -2.89
C GLY A 35 -0.58 7.76 -3.01
N GLN A 36 -1.07 6.63 -2.49
CA GLN A 36 -2.50 6.33 -2.44
C GLN A 36 -3.21 7.32 -1.52
N ALA A 37 -4.39 7.76 -1.95
CA ALA A 37 -5.19 8.76 -1.27
C ALA A 37 -6.61 8.24 -1.10
N PHE A 38 -7.17 8.48 0.08
CA PHE A 38 -8.49 8.03 0.48
C PHE A 38 -9.28 9.23 0.98
N SER A 39 -10.55 9.32 0.60
CA SER A 39 -11.46 10.36 1.08
C SER A 39 -12.70 9.70 1.65
N GLY A 40 -13.16 10.20 2.79
CA GLY A 40 -14.33 9.66 3.48
C GLY A 40 -14.85 10.61 4.54
N THR A 41 -15.57 10.05 5.50
CA THR A 41 -16.15 10.80 6.62
C THR A 41 -15.85 10.09 7.94
N GLN A 42 -15.53 10.86 8.98
CA GLN A 42 -15.49 10.38 10.35
C GLN A 42 -16.76 10.83 11.07
N ASN A 43 -17.55 9.86 11.52
CA ASN A 43 -18.75 10.13 12.30
C ASN A 43 -18.37 10.29 13.77
N VAL A 44 -18.65 11.46 14.32
CA VAL A 44 -18.48 11.80 15.73
C VAL A 44 -19.87 11.81 16.34
N SER A 45 -20.29 10.68 16.93
CA SER A 45 -21.53 10.62 17.70
C SER A 45 -21.27 11.18 19.08
N SER A 46 -21.83 12.36 19.38
CA SER A 46 -22.00 12.81 20.77
C SER A 46 -23.45 12.57 21.19
N VAL A 47 -23.72 12.40 22.48
CA VAL A 47 -25.06 12.16 23.06
C VAL A 47 -26.10 13.21 22.62
N GLN A 48 -25.66 14.36 22.08
CA GLN A 48 -26.50 15.50 21.73
C GLN A 48 -26.53 15.84 20.24
N LYS A 49 -25.63 15.31 19.41
CA LYS A 49 -25.54 15.66 17.99
C LYS A 49 -24.75 14.64 17.18
N ASP A 50 -25.34 14.22 16.07
CA ASP A 50 -24.63 13.52 14.99
C ASP A 50 -23.82 14.53 14.20
N GLU A 51 -22.51 14.34 14.16
CA GLU A 51 -21.63 15.16 13.36
C GLU A 51 -20.71 14.29 12.52
N ALA A 52 -20.50 14.68 11.26
CA ALA A 52 -19.63 13.95 10.34
C ALA A 52 -18.60 14.90 9.74
N TRP A 53 -17.32 14.61 9.98
CA TRP A 53 -16.20 15.37 9.43
C TRP A 53 -15.72 14.72 8.16
N ARG A 54 -15.47 15.51 7.11
CA ARG A 54 -14.84 14.96 5.90
C ARG A 54 -13.36 14.77 6.19
N VAL A 55 -12.82 13.62 5.83
CA VAL A 55 -11.41 13.28 6.08
C VAL A 55 -10.75 12.87 4.77
N ASN A 56 -9.54 13.38 4.53
CA ASN A 56 -8.66 12.95 3.45
C ASN A 56 -7.39 12.35 4.05
N VAL A 57 -7.04 11.13 3.64
CA VAL A 57 -5.83 10.43 4.10
C VAL A 57 -4.91 10.21 2.91
N ARG A 58 -3.61 10.42 3.10
CA ARG A 58 -2.59 10.12 2.09
C ARG A 58 -1.47 9.30 2.71
N ILE A 59 -1.17 8.16 2.10
CA ILE A 59 -0.04 7.31 2.48
C ILE A 59 1.24 7.90 1.91
N GLN A 60 2.23 8.09 2.77
CA GLN A 60 3.53 8.70 2.44
C GLN A 60 4.70 7.72 2.60
N GLY A 61 4.62 6.78 3.55
CA GLY A 61 5.57 5.70 3.72
C GLY A 61 4.85 4.37 3.96
N CYS A 62 5.38 3.28 3.42
CA CYS A 62 4.85 1.93 3.58
C CYS A 62 6.02 0.94 3.55
N ASP A 63 6.22 0.23 4.67
CA ASP A 63 7.20 -0.83 4.81
C ASP A 63 6.50 -2.06 5.42
N LEU A 64 6.08 -2.97 4.55
CA LEU A 64 5.36 -4.18 4.94
C LEU A 64 6.26 -5.19 5.68
N GLU A 65 7.58 -5.12 5.53
CA GLU A 65 8.51 -6.06 6.18
C GLU A 65 8.63 -5.79 7.68
N HIS A 66 8.61 -4.50 8.04
CA HIS A 66 8.67 -4.01 9.42
C HIS A 66 7.27 -3.65 9.98
N GLY A 67 6.21 -3.88 9.21
CA GLY A 67 4.83 -3.60 9.63
C GLY A 67 4.56 -2.10 9.84
N TYR A 68 5.21 -1.22 9.08
CA TYR A 68 5.14 0.23 9.25
C TYR A 68 4.40 0.91 8.11
N LEU A 69 3.60 1.92 8.46
CA LEU A 69 2.90 2.80 7.53
C LEU A 69 2.88 4.22 8.10
N CYS A 70 2.99 5.24 7.27
CA CYS A 70 2.81 6.61 7.73
C CYS A 70 2.18 7.50 6.66
N GLY A 71 1.64 8.63 7.10
CA GLY A 71 0.94 9.53 6.20
C GLY A 71 0.40 10.77 6.88
N THR A 72 -0.44 11.47 6.14
CA THR A 72 -1.17 12.64 6.64
C THR A 72 -2.67 12.36 6.65
N MET A 73 -3.34 12.87 7.66
CA MET A 73 -4.80 12.93 7.73
C MET A 73 -5.21 14.41 7.79
N GLU A 74 -6.08 14.81 6.88
CA GLU A 74 -6.69 16.14 6.84
C GLU A 74 -8.16 16.01 7.23
N ALA A 75 -8.54 16.65 8.35
CA ALA A 75 -9.93 16.77 8.79
C ALA A 75 -10.50 18.13 8.37
N LEU A 76 -11.60 18.09 7.63
CA LEU A 76 -12.35 19.23 7.11
C LEU A 76 -13.63 19.42 7.93
N ASN A 77 -14.09 20.67 8.05
CA ASN A 77 -15.31 21.06 8.77
C ASN A 77 -15.31 20.67 10.26
N VAL A 78 -14.13 20.64 10.89
CA VAL A 78 -14.03 20.46 12.34
C VAL A 78 -14.67 21.68 13.02
N PRO A 79 -15.57 21.50 14.02
CA PRO A 79 -16.17 22.61 14.75
C PRO A 79 -15.12 23.55 15.28
N MET A 80 -15.40 24.85 15.17
CA MET A 80 -14.55 25.91 15.72
C MET A 80 -13.16 26.00 15.08
N ALA A 81 -12.88 25.29 13.99
CA ALA A 81 -11.68 25.45 13.19
C ALA A 81 -12.00 26.21 11.89
N ASP A 82 -11.33 27.36 11.69
CA ASP A 82 -11.47 28.16 10.47
C ASP A 82 -10.72 27.55 9.27
N THR A 83 -9.83 26.59 9.54
CA THR A 83 -8.99 25.91 8.54
C THR A 83 -8.97 24.40 8.77
N PRO A 84 -8.70 23.60 7.71
CA PRO A 84 -8.48 22.17 7.86
C PRO A 84 -7.40 21.85 8.90
N VAL A 85 -7.62 20.81 9.69
CA VAL A 85 -6.62 20.29 10.63
C VAL A 85 -5.86 19.16 9.96
N VAL A 86 -4.55 19.32 9.79
CA VAL A 86 -3.69 18.30 9.18
C VAL A 86 -2.76 17.73 10.25
N THR A 87 -2.80 16.41 10.41
CA THR A 87 -1.92 15.67 11.32
C THR A 87 -1.08 14.66 10.54
N PHE A 88 0.18 14.52 10.95
CA PHE A 88 1.01 13.40 10.54
C PHE A 88 0.77 12.21 11.48
N TRP A 89 0.71 11.01 10.93
CA TRP A 89 0.50 9.79 11.70
C TRP A 89 1.48 8.71 11.28
N GLU A 90 1.81 7.85 12.24
CA GLU A 90 2.52 6.60 12.07
C GLU A 90 1.59 5.46 12.51
N GLY A 91 1.62 4.36 11.78
CA GLY A 91 0.70 3.25 11.93
C GLY A 91 1.43 1.92 11.90
N GLU A 92 0.80 0.94 12.54
CA GLU A 92 1.34 -0.40 12.74
C GLU A 92 0.43 -1.41 12.03
N ILE A 93 1.03 -2.24 11.19
CA ILE A 93 0.33 -3.29 10.45
C ILE A 93 0.38 -4.56 11.29
N VAL A 94 -0.79 -5.02 11.73
CA VAL A 94 -0.91 -6.28 12.47
C VAL A 94 -0.62 -7.45 11.54
N ASP A 95 0.50 -8.13 11.78
CA ASP A 95 1.01 -9.23 10.95
C ASP A 95 1.40 -10.47 11.78
N THR A 96 1.24 -10.43 13.11
CA THR A 96 1.64 -11.46 14.08
C THR A 96 3.15 -11.73 14.15
N LYS A 97 3.98 -10.89 13.51
CA LYS A 97 5.44 -10.93 13.53
C LYS A 97 6.01 -9.70 14.23
N ASN A 98 5.68 -8.52 13.73
CA ASN A 98 6.10 -7.23 14.26
C ASN A 98 5.06 -6.68 15.25
N TYR A 99 3.77 -6.84 14.93
CA TYR A 99 2.67 -6.33 15.74
C TYR A 99 1.55 -7.38 15.89
N THR A 100 0.94 -7.39 17.08
CA THR A 100 -0.15 -8.31 17.43
C THR A 100 -1.46 -7.55 17.62
N PHE A 101 -2.58 -8.26 17.78
CA PHE A 101 -3.86 -7.65 18.10
C PHE A 101 -3.93 -7.02 19.50
N PHE A 102 -3.00 -7.35 20.40
CA PHE A 102 -2.92 -6.72 21.71
C PHE A 102 -1.98 -5.52 21.66
N THR A 103 -2.51 -4.32 21.92
CA THR A 103 -1.82 -3.05 21.70
C THR A 103 -0.70 -2.85 22.72
N GLY A 104 -0.98 -3.08 24.01
CA GLY A 104 0.02 -3.00 25.09
C GLY A 104 0.61 -1.60 25.34
N LYS A 105 0.02 -0.55 24.74
CA LYS A 105 0.41 0.86 24.84
C LYS A 105 -0.81 1.78 24.61
N TRP A 106 -0.59 3.09 24.67
CA TRP A 106 -1.65 4.11 24.50
C TRP A 106 -2.83 3.95 25.45
N GLU A 107 -2.57 3.41 26.65
CA GLU A 107 -3.57 3.14 27.68
C GLU A 107 -4.67 2.16 27.24
N ALA A 108 -4.46 1.38 26.18
CA ALA A 108 -5.37 0.32 25.73
C ALA A 108 -5.12 -0.97 26.53
N SER A 109 -6.16 -1.43 27.23
CA SER A 109 -6.17 -2.76 27.88
C SER A 109 -6.55 -3.86 26.89
N PRO A 110 -6.25 -5.15 27.19
CA PRO A 110 -6.73 -6.26 26.38
C PRO A 110 -8.26 -6.29 26.20
N GLU A 111 -9.01 -5.84 27.21
CA GLU A 111 -10.46 -5.72 27.13
C GLU A 111 -10.91 -4.60 26.19
N ASP A 112 -10.15 -3.52 26.09
CA ASP A 112 -10.41 -2.46 25.11
C ASP A 112 -10.06 -2.93 23.70
N ASP A 113 -8.95 -3.66 23.51
CA ASP A 113 -8.57 -4.26 22.22
C ASP A 113 -9.65 -5.23 21.70
N ILE A 114 -10.30 -6.00 22.58
CA ILE A 114 -11.40 -6.93 22.20
C ILE A 114 -12.67 -6.16 21.81
N ARG A 115 -12.88 -4.96 22.36
CA ARG A 115 -14.11 -4.17 22.13
C ARG A 115 -14.09 -3.42 20.80
N HIS A 116 -12.91 -3.03 20.31
CA HIS A 116 -12.73 -2.25 19.09
C HIS A 116 -12.44 -3.14 17.87
#